data_AF-A0A923N5H4-F1
#
_entry.id   AF-A0A923N5H4-F1
#
_cell.length_a   1.000
_cell.length_b   1.000
_cell.length_c   1.000
_cell.angle_alpha   90.00
_cell.angle_beta   90.00
_cell.angle_gamma   90.00
#
_symmetry.space_group_name_H-M   'P 1'
#
loop_
_entity.id
_entity.type
_entity.pdbx_description
1 polymer ?
#
loop_
_entity_poly.entity_id
_entity_poly.type
_entity_poly.pdbx_seq_one_letter_code
_entity_poly.pdbx_strand_id
1 'polypeptide(L)'
;MKINFIPLLLYTLSILALASCRQEDGSPIRNVRFDPNLLNQAMDGSPCTSFSYMFQNEQTSLGSVYTGKVVVVFTEGSTYEQQKKTAEKYGFVAQLGSPIGTNSATLYTLELVSGLNCKQAEQAVQVLSNDPGIAYAAPYFLRENNLLGISNETIVTVRDGGKAALDQLLQNYNASIVASLSDDVYVVKVDKNSDGNALELANYLAAQESIAHAEPDFVVSLAPEHPGLNRKANGMSRADFTR
;
A
#
# COMPACT_ATOMS: atom_id res chain seq x y z
N MET A 1 -74.91 -10.39 -33.73
CA MET A 1 -75.20 -9.02 -33.26
C MET A 1 -74.60 -8.88 -31.86
N LYS A 2 -73.67 -7.92 -31.73
CA LYS A 2 -73.07 -7.31 -30.53
C LYS A 2 -72.21 -8.16 -29.56
N ILE A 3 -70.92 -7.85 -29.64
CA ILE A 3 -69.82 -8.05 -28.68
C ILE A 3 -70.11 -7.26 -27.39
N ASN A 4 -69.78 -7.82 -26.21
CA ASN A 4 -69.58 -7.06 -24.97
C ASN A 4 -68.37 -7.65 -24.20
N PHE A 5 -67.19 -7.13 -24.51
CA PHE A 5 -65.89 -7.46 -23.88
C PHE A 5 -65.42 -6.28 -23.02
N ILE A 6 -66.16 -5.90 -21.97
CA ILE A 6 -65.75 -4.84 -21.04
C ILE A 6 -66.28 -5.20 -19.64
N PRO A 7 -65.52 -5.95 -18.83
CA PRO A 7 -65.11 -5.35 -17.55
C PRO A 7 -63.77 -5.88 -16.99
N LEU A 8 -62.84 -6.38 -17.81
CA LEU A 8 -61.61 -7.00 -17.27
C LEU A 8 -60.33 -6.14 -17.44
N LEU A 9 -60.45 -4.94 -18.01
CA LEU A 9 -59.30 -4.07 -18.32
C LEU A 9 -59.15 -2.87 -17.36
N LEU A 10 -60.06 -2.71 -16.39
CA LEU A 10 -60.03 -1.60 -15.43
C LEU A 10 -59.46 -1.96 -14.05
N TYR A 11 -59.17 -3.24 -13.78
CA TYR A 11 -58.59 -3.66 -12.50
C TYR A 11 -57.06 -3.83 -12.52
N THR A 12 -56.44 -3.94 -13.70
CA THR A 12 -54.99 -4.13 -13.81
C THR A 12 -54.18 -2.82 -13.81
N LEU A 13 -54.81 -1.66 -13.93
CA LEU A 13 -54.10 -0.36 -13.97
C LEU A 13 -53.90 0.32 -12.61
N SER A 14 -54.51 -0.16 -11.53
CA SER A 14 -54.53 0.54 -10.24
C SER A 14 -53.46 0.11 -9.23
N ILE A 15 -52.64 -0.90 -9.53
CA ILE A 15 -51.64 -1.45 -8.57
C ILE A 15 -50.21 -0.99 -8.88
N LEU A 16 -49.97 -0.31 -10.02
CA LEU A 16 -48.62 0.16 -10.40
C LEU A 16 -48.23 1.56 -9.86
N ALA A 17 -49.10 2.23 -9.09
CA ALA A 17 -48.85 3.59 -8.61
C ALA A 17 -48.25 3.70 -7.19
N LEU A 18 -47.96 2.58 -6.50
CA LEU A 18 -47.47 2.59 -5.11
C LEU A 18 -46.07 1.98 -4.90
N ALA A 19 -45.34 1.63 -5.96
CA ALA A 19 -44.00 1.03 -5.86
C ALA A 19 -42.84 2.00 -6.13
N SER A 20 -42.98 3.28 -5.76
CA SER A 20 -41.88 4.26 -5.86
C SER A 20 -41.54 4.86 -4.50
N CYS A 21 -41.33 4.02 -3.50
CA CYS A 21 -40.35 4.35 -2.47
C CYS A 21 -38.98 4.21 -3.12
N ARG A 22 -38.45 5.32 -3.64
CA ARG A 22 -37.00 5.48 -3.77
C ARG A 22 -36.45 5.36 -2.36
N GLN A 23 -35.98 4.16 -2.03
CA GLN A 23 -35.11 3.98 -0.89
C GLN A 23 -33.82 4.69 -1.29
N GLU A 24 -33.68 5.94 -0.82
CA GLU A 24 -32.37 6.57 -0.75
C GLU A 24 -31.55 5.63 0.13
N ASP A 25 -30.72 4.80 -0.51
CA ASP A 25 -29.58 4.17 0.13
C ASP A 25 -28.63 5.32 0.53
N GLY A 26 -29.02 6.05 1.57
CA GLY A 26 -28.08 6.79 2.38
C GLY A 26 -27.08 5.76 2.82
N SER A 27 -25.89 5.82 2.22
CA SER A 27 -24.77 4.97 2.62
C SER A 27 -24.71 5.06 4.14
N PRO A 28 -24.76 3.92 4.87
CA PRO A 28 -24.77 3.98 6.32
C PRO A 28 -23.61 4.88 6.73
N ILE A 29 -23.91 5.92 7.53
CA ILE A 29 -22.89 6.80 8.08
C ILE A 29 -21.95 5.86 8.82
N ARG A 30 -20.84 5.49 8.16
CA ARG A 30 -19.76 4.78 8.80
C ARG A 30 -19.32 5.78 9.85
N ASN A 31 -19.54 5.45 11.13
CA ASN A 31 -18.85 6.13 12.21
C ASN A 31 -17.37 5.80 12.03
N VAL A 32 -16.73 6.54 11.11
CA VAL A 32 -15.30 6.49 10.87
C VAL A 32 -14.70 7.03 12.14
N ARG A 33 -14.28 6.13 13.03
CA ARG A 33 -13.42 6.50 14.14
C ARG A 33 -12.09 6.90 13.50
N PHE A 34 -11.97 8.18 13.17
CA PHE A 34 -10.66 8.78 12.93
C PHE A 34 -9.92 8.68 14.26
N ASP A 35 -8.82 7.94 14.24
CA ASP A 35 -7.96 7.82 15.41
C ASP A 35 -7.55 9.25 15.82
N PRO A 36 -7.89 9.70 17.05
CA PRO A 36 -7.52 11.03 17.52
C PRO A 36 -6.02 11.31 17.39
N ASN A 37 -5.18 10.26 17.47
CA ASN A 37 -3.74 10.39 17.31
C ASN A 37 -3.34 10.80 15.88
N LEU A 38 -4.07 10.36 14.87
CA LEU A 38 -3.83 10.81 13.48
C LEU A 38 -4.22 12.27 13.26
N LEU A 39 -5.23 12.75 13.97
CA LEU A 39 -5.63 14.16 13.87
C LEU A 39 -4.60 15.08 14.52
N ASN A 40 -4.03 14.65 15.65
CA ASN A 40 -3.02 15.42 16.37
C ASN A 40 -1.73 15.63 15.56
N GLN A 41 -1.30 14.61 14.79
CA GLN A 41 -0.11 14.70 13.92
C GLN A 41 -0.29 15.69 12.76
N ALA A 42 -1.53 16.04 12.40
CA ALA A 42 -1.78 17.02 11.35
C ALA A 42 -1.38 18.45 11.74
N MET A 43 -1.29 18.74 13.05
CA MET A 43 -1.13 20.09 13.57
C MET A 43 0.30 20.46 13.98
N ASP A 44 1.22 19.50 13.97
CA ASP A 44 2.59 19.68 14.51
C ASP A 44 3.50 20.55 13.62
N GLY A 45 3.14 20.78 12.35
CA GLY A 45 3.88 21.66 11.44
C GLY A 45 5.33 21.23 11.13
N SER A 46 5.78 20.10 11.67
CA SER A 46 7.10 19.54 11.45
C SER A 46 7.25 19.03 10.00
N PRO A 47 8.44 19.17 9.39
CA PRO A 47 8.66 18.69 8.03
C PRO A 47 8.54 17.17 7.94
N CYS A 48 8.11 16.68 6.78
CA CYS A 48 8.07 15.24 6.49
C CYS A 48 9.45 14.61 6.66
N THR A 49 9.47 13.38 7.18
CA THR A 49 10.72 12.61 7.23
C THR A 49 11.11 12.26 5.78
N SER A 50 12.38 12.47 5.42
CA SER A 50 12.91 12.05 4.12
C SER A 50 13.62 10.71 4.28
N PHE A 51 13.34 9.78 3.38
CA PHE A 51 13.87 8.43 3.41
C PHE A 51 14.84 8.20 2.24
N SER A 52 15.80 7.31 2.45
CA SER A 52 16.78 6.92 1.44
C SER A 52 17.35 5.54 1.74
N TYR A 53 17.93 4.93 0.72
CA TYR A 53 18.70 3.69 0.85
C TYR A 53 20.00 3.75 0.07
N MET A 54 20.97 2.89 0.39
CA MET A 54 22.20 2.76 -0.37
C MET A 54 21.99 1.80 -1.56
N PHE A 55 22.35 2.24 -2.77
CA PHE A 55 22.34 1.43 -3.98
C PHE A 55 23.68 1.62 -4.69
N GLN A 56 24.45 0.55 -4.90
CA GLN A 56 25.76 0.63 -5.57
C GLN A 56 26.72 1.66 -4.94
N ASN A 57 26.72 1.77 -3.61
CA ASN A 57 27.47 2.77 -2.82
C ASN A 57 27.01 4.23 -3.00
N GLU A 58 25.87 4.46 -3.67
CA GLU A 58 25.25 5.78 -3.79
C GLU A 58 23.97 5.85 -2.96
N GLN A 59 23.75 6.98 -2.29
CA GLN A 59 22.52 7.22 -1.56
C GLN A 59 21.38 7.55 -2.54
N THR A 60 20.42 6.64 -2.64
CA THR A 60 19.19 6.81 -3.44
C THR A 60 18.08 7.37 -2.57
N SER A 61 17.58 8.55 -2.92
CA SER A 61 16.46 9.19 -2.21
C SER A 61 15.12 8.58 -2.60
N LEU A 62 14.31 8.26 -1.60
CA LEU A 62 12.89 7.88 -1.72
C LEU A 62 11.96 9.08 -1.50
N GLY A 63 12.49 10.19 -0.97
CA GLY A 63 11.70 11.37 -0.60
C GLY A 63 10.83 11.12 0.62
N SER A 64 9.67 11.79 0.67
CA SER A 64 8.69 11.63 1.73
C SER A 64 7.67 10.53 1.44
N VAL A 65 7.07 9.97 2.49
CA VAL A 65 6.01 8.96 2.39
C VAL A 65 4.86 9.44 1.49
N TYR A 66 4.43 8.57 0.57
CA TYR A 66 3.22 8.74 -0.22
C TYR A 66 2.00 8.48 0.67
N THR A 67 1.06 9.42 0.68
CA THR A 67 -0.02 9.45 1.68
C THR A 67 -1.24 8.64 1.32
N GLY A 68 -1.26 8.03 0.13
CA GLY A 68 -2.40 7.27 -0.37
C GLY A 68 -2.34 5.76 -0.13
N LYS A 69 -1.18 5.19 0.23
CA LYS A 69 -1.02 3.73 0.32
C LYS A 69 -0.05 3.29 1.41
N VAL A 70 -0.29 2.10 1.95
CA VAL A 70 0.60 1.37 2.86
C VAL A 70 0.68 -0.09 2.43
N VAL A 71 1.87 -0.70 2.51
CA VAL A 71 2.04 -2.15 2.35
C VAL A 71 1.81 -2.82 3.69
N VAL A 72 1.10 -3.94 3.72
CA VAL A 72 0.95 -4.78 4.91
C VAL A 72 1.11 -6.26 4.61
N VAL A 73 1.56 -7.01 5.62
CA VAL A 73 1.42 -8.46 5.72
C VAL A 73 0.52 -8.75 6.92
N PHE A 74 -0.53 -9.54 6.71
CA PHE A 74 -1.36 -10.01 7.82
C PHE A 74 -0.74 -11.23 8.50
N THR A 75 -1.07 -11.43 9.77
CA THR A 75 -0.63 -12.60 10.53
C THR A 75 -1.00 -13.90 9.82
N GLU A 76 -0.05 -14.84 9.79
CA GLU A 76 -0.17 -16.12 9.10
C GLU A 76 -1.43 -16.90 9.53
N GLY A 77 -2.03 -17.63 8.60
CA GLY A 77 -3.27 -18.39 8.83
C GLY A 77 -4.55 -17.55 8.82
N SER A 78 -4.47 -16.22 8.71
CA SER A 78 -5.65 -15.37 8.58
C SER A 78 -6.35 -15.59 7.23
N THR A 79 -7.67 -15.76 7.25
CA THR A 79 -8.48 -15.80 6.02
C THR A 79 -8.67 -14.41 5.43
N TYR A 80 -9.00 -14.31 4.14
CA TYR A 80 -9.29 -13.03 3.49
C TYR A 80 -10.35 -12.19 4.24
N GLU A 81 -11.40 -12.84 4.76
CA GLU A 81 -12.43 -12.16 5.56
C GLU A 81 -11.89 -11.60 6.89
N GLN A 82 -10.95 -12.31 7.54
CA GLN A 82 -10.29 -11.81 8.74
C GLN A 82 -9.34 -10.65 8.44
N GLN A 83 -8.59 -10.75 7.34
CA GLN A 83 -7.69 -9.70 6.86
C GLN A 83 -8.46 -8.42 6.54
N LYS A 84 -9.55 -8.55 5.77
CA LYS A 84 -10.46 -7.44 5.45
C LYS A 84 -11.04 -6.82 6.72
N LYS A 85 -11.54 -7.63 7.66
CA LYS A 85 -12.05 -7.13 8.95
C LYS A 85 -10.98 -6.41 9.75
N THR A 86 -9.73 -6.88 9.74
CA THR A 86 -8.61 -6.21 10.41
C THR A 86 -8.33 -4.85 9.77
N ALA A 87 -8.29 -4.76 8.43
CA ALA A 87 -8.12 -3.50 7.73
C ALA A 87 -9.27 -2.51 7.98
N GLU A 88 -10.52 -2.97 7.97
CA GLU A 88 -11.72 -2.14 8.15
C GLU A 88 -11.89 -1.57 9.56
N LYS A 89 -11.12 -2.04 10.56
CA LYS A 89 -11.09 -1.44 11.91
C LYS A 89 -10.61 0.02 11.87
N TYR A 90 -9.81 0.36 10.87
CA TYR A 90 -9.09 1.62 10.80
C TYR A 90 -9.83 2.62 9.92
N GLY A 91 -10.28 3.72 10.51
CA GLY A 91 -11.03 4.76 9.79
C GLY A 91 -10.24 5.47 8.68
N PHE A 92 -8.91 5.34 8.68
CA PHE A 92 -8.02 5.87 7.65
C PHE A 92 -7.78 4.91 6.49
N VAL A 93 -8.29 3.68 6.55
CA VAL A 93 -8.20 2.70 5.46
C VAL A 93 -9.46 2.78 4.61
N ALA A 94 -9.28 3.12 3.33
CA ALA A 94 -10.36 3.17 2.35
C ALA A 94 -10.66 1.78 1.77
N GLN A 95 -9.62 1.02 1.43
CA GLN A 95 -9.78 -0.27 0.75
C GLN A 95 -8.60 -1.21 1.00
N LEU A 96 -8.89 -2.52 1.09
CA LEU A 96 -7.90 -3.59 0.96
C LEU A 96 -7.73 -3.97 -0.51
N GLY A 97 -6.50 -3.86 -1.01
CA GLY A 97 -6.11 -4.22 -2.37
C GLY A 97 -5.96 -5.72 -2.60
N SER A 98 -5.57 -6.10 -3.81
CA SER A 98 -5.33 -7.50 -4.18
C SER A 98 -4.07 -8.08 -3.52
N PRO A 99 -4.03 -9.40 -3.28
CA PRO A 99 -2.86 -10.08 -2.77
C PRO A 99 -1.70 -10.04 -3.78
N ILE A 100 -0.49 -9.88 -3.28
CA ILE A 100 0.77 -9.91 -4.03
C ILE A 100 1.66 -10.96 -3.38
N GLY A 101 1.99 -12.03 -4.10
CA GLY A 101 2.85 -13.10 -3.59
C GLY A 101 4.32 -12.73 -3.69
N THR A 102 5.09 -13.02 -2.64
CA THR A 102 6.55 -12.88 -2.60
C THR A 102 7.21 -14.16 -2.05
N ASN A 103 8.52 -14.14 -1.84
CA ASN A 103 9.24 -15.29 -1.28
C ASN A 103 8.92 -15.52 0.20
N SER A 104 8.54 -14.46 0.92
CA SER A 104 8.40 -14.45 2.38
C SER A 104 6.96 -14.43 2.88
N ALA A 105 6.03 -13.91 2.08
CA ALA A 105 4.65 -13.68 2.49
C ALA A 105 3.68 -13.39 1.32
N THR A 106 2.39 -13.26 1.65
CA THR A 106 1.42 -12.56 0.81
C THR A 106 1.26 -11.13 1.31
N LEU A 107 1.68 -10.17 0.49
CA LEU A 107 1.53 -8.75 0.73
C LEU A 107 0.16 -8.27 0.28
N TYR A 108 -0.32 -7.22 0.93
CA TYR A 108 -1.49 -6.48 0.53
C TYR A 108 -1.17 -4.99 0.54
N THR A 109 -1.85 -4.26 -0.35
CA THR A 109 -1.85 -2.80 -0.31
C THR A 109 -3.11 -2.33 0.40
N LEU A 110 -2.96 -1.46 1.39
CA LEU A 110 -4.07 -0.71 1.95
C LEU A 110 -4.11 0.66 1.28
N GLU A 111 -5.21 0.94 0.58
CA GLU A 111 -5.50 2.30 0.11
C GLU A 111 -5.95 3.12 1.30
N LEU A 112 -5.33 4.28 1.50
CA LEU A 112 -5.66 5.22 2.55
C LEU A 112 -6.71 6.23 2.08
N VAL A 113 -7.44 6.80 3.02
CA VAL A 113 -8.36 7.91 2.73
C VAL A 113 -7.60 9.12 2.19
N SER A 114 -8.24 9.89 1.31
CA SER A 114 -7.65 11.12 0.77
C SER A 114 -7.47 12.20 1.83
N GLY A 115 -6.49 13.08 1.65
CA GLY A 115 -6.28 14.26 2.48
C GLY A 115 -5.33 14.05 3.67
N LEU A 116 -4.77 12.85 3.83
CA LEU A 116 -3.69 12.61 4.77
C LEU A 116 -2.41 13.33 4.33
N ASN A 117 -1.68 13.89 5.29
CA ASN A 117 -0.31 14.35 5.10
C ASN A 117 0.71 13.23 5.41
N CYS A 118 1.99 13.49 5.12
CA CYS A 118 3.07 12.52 5.33
C CYS A 118 3.17 12.01 6.77
N LYS A 119 3.02 12.88 7.78
CA LYS A 119 3.08 12.49 9.19
C LYS A 119 1.91 11.61 9.60
N GLN A 120 0.73 11.87 9.05
CA GLN A 120 -0.42 11.01 9.26
C GLN A 120 -0.24 9.65 8.59
N ALA A 121 0.39 9.59 7.42
CA ALA A 121 0.72 8.33 6.76
C ALA A 121 1.79 7.54 7.55
N GLU A 122 2.85 8.20 8.03
CA GLU A 122 3.86 7.62 8.93
C GLU A 122 3.20 7.06 10.21
N GLN A 123 2.29 7.83 10.82
CA GLN A 123 1.55 7.39 12.00
C GLN A 123 0.58 6.24 11.69
N ALA A 124 -0.04 6.21 10.50
CA ALA A 124 -0.88 5.10 10.07
C ALA A 124 -0.05 3.81 9.98
N VAL A 125 1.16 3.86 9.41
CA VAL A 125 2.10 2.72 9.42
C VAL A 125 2.39 2.28 10.86
N GLN A 126 2.70 3.21 11.76
CA GLN A 126 2.99 2.88 13.16
C GLN A 126 1.80 2.22 13.87
N VAL A 127 0.58 2.72 13.67
CA VAL A 127 -0.64 2.11 14.22
C VAL A 127 -0.82 0.69 13.69
N LEU A 128 -0.68 0.50 12.38
CA LEU A 128 -0.81 -0.80 11.73
C LEU A 128 0.24 -1.81 12.22
N SER A 129 1.51 -1.39 12.36
CA SER A 129 2.59 -2.26 12.88
C SER A 129 2.31 -2.79 14.29
N ASN A 130 1.54 -2.04 15.09
CA ASN A 130 1.17 -2.43 16.45
C ASN A 130 -0.09 -3.34 16.51
N ASP A 131 -0.83 -3.55 15.41
CA ASP A 131 -1.99 -4.46 15.41
C ASP A 131 -1.51 -5.93 15.48
N PRO A 132 -2.06 -6.77 16.38
CA PRO A 132 -1.70 -8.20 16.45
C PRO A 132 -2.09 -9.03 15.22
N GLY A 133 -3.02 -8.54 14.40
CA GLY A 133 -3.42 -9.13 13.12
C GLY A 133 -2.53 -8.71 11.94
N ILE A 134 -1.55 -7.83 12.17
CA ILE A 134 -0.61 -7.35 11.16
C ILE A 134 0.81 -7.78 11.55
N ALA A 135 1.43 -8.57 10.69
CA ALA A 135 2.78 -9.09 10.86
C ALA A 135 3.85 -8.13 10.33
N TYR A 136 3.49 -7.23 9.43
CA TYR A 136 4.37 -6.20 8.87
C TYR A 136 3.54 -5.04 8.30
N ALA A 137 4.03 -3.81 8.43
CA ALA A 137 3.49 -2.66 7.74
C ALA A 137 4.62 -1.69 7.36
N ALA A 138 4.55 -1.11 6.16
CA ALA A 138 5.56 -0.18 5.66
C ALA A 138 5.00 0.82 4.65
N PRO A 139 5.62 2.01 4.52
CA PRO A 139 5.11 3.07 3.66
C PRO A 139 5.28 2.78 2.17
N TYR A 140 4.51 3.52 1.36
CA TYR A 140 4.81 3.76 -0.04
C TYR A 140 5.57 5.07 -0.23
N PHE A 141 6.28 5.19 -1.35
CA PHE A 141 6.97 6.39 -1.80
C PHE A 141 6.59 6.71 -3.25
N LEU A 142 6.53 7.99 -3.60
CA LEU A 142 6.36 8.42 -4.99
C LEU A 142 7.73 8.74 -5.58
N ARG A 143 8.11 8.01 -6.64
CA ARG A 143 9.35 8.26 -7.38
C ARG A 143 9.04 8.32 -8.86
N GLU A 144 9.26 9.50 -9.45
CA GLU A 144 8.87 9.79 -10.84
C GLU A 144 7.38 9.50 -11.06
N ASN A 145 7.05 8.48 -11.85
CA ASN A 145 5.68 8.04 -12.13
C ASN A 145 5.31 6.72 -11.43
N ASN A 146 6.16 6.24 -10.53
CA ASN A 146 5.98 4.97 -9.84
C ASN A 146 5.73 5.17 -8.35
N LEU A 147 4.88 4.30 -7.80
CA LEU A 147 4.71 4.10 -6.37
C LEU A 147 5.53 2.90 -5.94
N LEU A 148 6.38 3.10 -4.94
CA LEU A 148 7.30 2.10 -4.40
C LEU A 148 6.90 1.78 -2.96
N GLY A 149 6.28 0.62 -2.75
CA GLY A 149 5.94 0.10 -1.43
C GLY A 149 7.08 -0.75 -0.90
N ILE A 150 7.56 -0.48 0.31
CA ILE A 150 8.61 -1.32 0.91
C ILE A 150 8.01 -2.69 1.24
N SER A 151 8.48 -3.75 0.59
CA SER A 151 8.06 -5.11 0.94
C SER A 151 8.68 -5.51 2.29
N ASN A 152 8.37 -6.70 2.80
CA ASN A 152 9.03 -7.24 3.99
C ASN A 152 10.31 -8.03 3.63
N GLU A 153 10.90 -7.76 2.46
CA GLU A 153 12.09 -8.42 1.94
C GLU A 153 13.24 -7.43 1.67
N THR A 154 14.45 -7.90 1.91
CA THR A 154 15.71 -7.24 1.56
C THR A 154 16.52 -8.19 0.69
N ILE A 155 17.02 -7.71 -0.45
CA ILE A 155 17.93 -8.46 -1.31
C ILE A 155 19.35 -8.12 -0.89
N VAL A 156 20.15 -9.15 -0.60
CA VAL A 156 21.50 -9.00 -0.05
C VAL A 156 22.49 -9.80 -0.88
N THR A 157 23.56 -9.14 -1.33
CA THR A 157 24.72 -9.78 -1.93
C THR A 157 25.87 -9.76 -0.93
N VAL A 158 26.42 -10.93 -0.59
CA VAL A 158 27.58 -11.04 0.30
C VAL A 158 28.88 -11.04 -0.52
N ARG A 159 29.99 -10.61 0.10
CA ARG A 159 31.33 -10.84 -0.47
C ARG A 159 31.75 -12.31 -0.27
N ASP A 160 32.80 -12.74 -0.96
CA ASP A 160 33.36 -14.09 -0.81
C ASP A 160 33.59 -14.45 0.67
N GLY A 161 33.02 -15.57 1.12
CA GLY A 161 33.08 -16.02 2.51
C GLY A 161 32.21 -15.21 3.50
N GLY A 162 31.46 -14.22 3.04
CA GLY A 162 30.65 -13.31 3.86
C GLY A 162 29.36 -13.91 4.43
N LYS A 163 28.99 -15.13 4.02
CA LYS A 163 27.73 -15.77 4.44
C LYS A 163 27.63 -15.99 5.95
N ALA A 164 28.71 -16.42 6.60
CA ALA A 164 28.71 -16.61 8.06
C ALA A 164 28.51 -15.27 8.81
N ALA A 165 29.08 -14.18 8.29
CA ALA A 165 28.87 -12.85 8.83
C ALA A 165 27.43 -12.37 8.59
N LEU A 166 26.85 -12.61 7.40
CA LEU A 166 25.43 -12.36 7.15
C LEU A 166 24.56 -13.06 8.19
N ASP A 167 24.76 -14.36 8.43
CA ASP A 167 23.96 -15.12 9.40
C ASP A 167 24.01 -14.50 10.81
N GLN A 168 25.18 -14.03 11.25
CA GLN A 168 25.31 -13.34 12.54
C GLN A 168 24.60 -11.98 12.56
N LEU A 169 24.71 -11.20 11.49
CA LEU A 169 24.01 -9.91 11.36
C LEU A 169 22.49 -10.10 11.41
N LEU A 170 21.97 -11.12 10.71
CA LEU A 170 20.54 -11.43 10.69
C LEU A 170 20.03 -11.92 12.05
N GLN A 171 20.81 -12.69 12.79
CA GLN A 171 20.46 -13.07 14.16
C GLN A 171 20.31 -11.85 15.07
N ASN A 172 21.23 -10.89 14.98
CA ASN A 172 21.17 -9.66 15.77
C ASN A 172 19.96 -8.80 15.41
N TYR A 173 19.59 -8.78 14.13
CA TYR A 173 18.45 -8.01 13.62
C TYR A 173 17.09 -8.75 13.79
N ASN A 174 17.12 -10.01 14.23
CA ASN A 174 15.98 -10.92 14.22
C ASN A 174 15.29 -10.99 12.84
N ALA A 175 16.10 -11.25 11.81
CA ALA A 175 15.69 -11.45 10.43
C ALA A 175 16.10 -12.85 9.94
N SER A 176 15.54 -13.31 8.82
CA SER A 176 15.78 -14.68 8.33
C SER A 176 15.91 -14.75 6.82
N ILE A 177 16.78 -15.63 6.32
CA ILE A 177 16.89 -15.91 4.89
C ILE A 177 15.70 -16.77 4.46
N VAL A 178 14.96 -16.32 3.45
CA VAL A 178 13.81 -17.05 2.88
C VAL A 178 14.09 -17.65 1.50
N ALA A 179 15.08 -17.13 0.78
CA ALA A 179 15.52 -17.69 -0.49
C ALA A 179 17.01 -17.41 -0.76
N SER A 180 17.63 -18.28 -1.56
CA SER A 180 18.94 -18.07 -2.18
C SER A 180 18.72 -17.90 -3.68
N LEU A 181 19.09 -16.75 -4.24
CA LEU A 181 18.99 -16.49 -5.69
C LEU A 181 20.24 -16.97 -6.44
N SER A 182 21.39 -16.98 -5.76
CA SER A 182 22.66 -17.55 -6.19
C SER A 182 23.48 -17.96 -4.95
N ASP A 183 24.76 -18.31 -5.12
CA ASP A 183 25.67 -18.66 -4.02
C ASP A 183 25.96 -17.48 -3.07
N ASP A 184 25.83 -16.26 -3.57
CA ASP A 184 26.17 -15.00 -2.89
C ASP A 184 24.98 -14.04 -2.75
N VAL A 185 23.84 -14.30 -3.39
CA VAL A 185 22.63 -13.45 -3.32
C VAL A 185 21.50 -14.14 -2.56
N TYR A 186 20.98 -13.45 -1.55
CA TYR A 186 19.98 -13.94 -0.61
C TYR A 186 18.79 -12.99 -0.53
N VAL A 187 17.60 -13.56 -0.34
CA VAL A 187 16.40 -12.81 0.04
C VAL A 187 16.20 -12.98 1.54
N VAL A 188 16.17 -11.86 2.25
CA VAL A 188 16.01 -11.80 3.70
C VAL A 188 14.65 -11.23 4.05
N LYS A 189 13.93 -11.91 4.92
CA LYS A 189 12.65 -11.48 5.48
C LYS A 189 12.86 -10.74 6.79
N VAL A 190 12.12 -9.65 6.95
CA VAL A 190 11.82 -9.01 8.24
C VAL A 190 10.35 -9.20 8.61
N ASP A 191 10.05 -9.12 9.89
CA ASP A 191 8.68 -9.03 10.40
C ASP A 191 8.60 -8.08 11.60
N LYS A 192 7.45 -7.97 12.24
CA LYS A 192 7.24 -7.06 13.37
C LYS A 192 8.14 -7.30 14.59
N ASN A 193 8.81 -8.44 14.67
CA ASN A 193 9.74 -8.76 15.74
C ASN A 193 11.19 -8.43 15.35
N SER A 194 11.45 -8.06 14.10
CA SER A 194 12.77 -7.59 13.65
C SER A 194 13.10 -6.21 14.23
N ASP A 195 14.39 -5.86 14.30
CA ASP A 195 14.87 -4.55 14.80
C ASP A 195 14.71 -3.43 13.75
N GLY A 196 13.51 -3.33 13.19
CA GLY A 196 13.15 -2.41 12.11
C GLY A 196 12.56 -3.09 10.88
N ASN A 197 12.29 -2.29 9.86
CA ASN A 197 11.70 -2.73 8.59
C ASN A 197 12.77 -3.06 7.53
N ALA A 198 12.34 -3.47 6.33
CA ALA A 198 13.26 -3.94 5.28
C ALA A 198 14.18 -2.82 4.75
N LEU A 199 13.72 -1.56 4.79
CA LEU A 199 14.53 -0.40 4.42
C LEU A 199 15.64 -0.15 5.46
N GLU A 200 15.31 -0.27 6.75
CA GLU A 200 16.26 -0.11 7.85
C GLU A 200 17.30 -1.25 7.85
N LEU A 201 16.86 -2.49 7.62
CA LEU A 201 17.77 -3.63 7.45
C LEU A 201 18.72 -3.43 6.27
N ALA A 202 18.21 -3.00 5.12
CA ALA A 202 19.04 -2.75 3.94
C ALA A 202 20.14 -1.72 4.23
N ASN A 203 19.80 -0.62 4.90
CA ASN A 203 20.75 0.40 5.30
C ASN A 203 21.77 -0.10 6.33
N TYR A 204 21.31 -0.90 7.31
CA TYR A 204 22.18 -1.53 8.30
C TYR A 204 23.21 -2.47 7.64
N LEU A 205 22.76 -3.32 6.72
CA LEU A 205 23.60 -4.28 6.01
C LEU A 205 24.56 -3.61 5.02
N ALA A 206 24.12 -2.56 4.32
CA ALA A 206 24.96 -1.82 3.37
C ALA A 206 26.19 -1.18 4.03
N ALA A 207 26.16 -0.95 5.35
CA ALA A 207 27.30 -0.44 6.11
C ALA A 207 28.31 -1.52 6.54
N GLN A 208 28.06 -2.80 6.26
CA GLN A 208 28.88 -3.92 6.75
C GLN A 208 29.95 -4.35 5.73
N GLU A 209 31.19 -4.57 6.19
CA GLU A 209 32.31 -4.96 5.33
C GLU A 209 32.13 -6.34 4.65
N SER A 210 31.31 -7.23 5.21
CA SER A 210 31.01 -8.54 4.61
C SER A 210 29.93 -8.48 3.52
N ILE A 211 29.24 -7.36 3.36
CA ILE A 211 28.07 -7.20 2.49
C ILE A 211 28.43 -6.36 1.26
N ALA A 212 28.42 -6.99 0.08
CA ALA A 212 28.73 -6.33 -1.17
C ALA A 212 27.64 -5.33 -1.58
N HIS A 213 26.38 -5.69 -1.37
CA HIS A 213 25.19 -4.90 -1.70
C HIS A 213 24.02 -5.29 -0.82
N ALA A 214 23.17 -4.34 -0.46
CA ALA A 214 21.90 -4.61 0.22
C ALA A 214 20.86 -3.55 -0.18
N GLU A 215 19.68 -3.99 -0.59
CA GLU A 215 18.58 -3.10 -0.98
C GLU A 215 17.24 -3.65 -0.50
N PRO A 216 16.28 -2.77 -0.15
CA PRO A 216 14.91 -3.20 0.09
C PRO A 216 14.31 -3.70 -1.23
N ASP A 217 13.50 -4.75 -1.16
CA ASP A 217 12.63 -5.13 -2.26
C ASP A 217 11.37 -4.25 -2.27
N PHE A 218 10.84 -3.98 -3.46
CA PHE A 218 9.76 -3.03 -3.65
C PHE A 218 8.56 -3.66 -4.35
N VAL A 219 7.37 -3.39 -3.80
CA VAL A 219 6.12 -3.49 -4.54
C VAL A 219 6.00 -2.27 -5.44
N VAL A 220 6.07 -2.48 -6.75
CA VAL A 220 5.96 -1.40 -7.75
C VAL A 220 4.54 -1.32 -8.30
N SER A 221 3.97 -0.12 -8.29
CA SER A 221 2.70 0.17 -8.99
C SER A 221 2.76 1.54 -9.67
N LEU A 222 1.90 1.76 -10.66
CA LEU A 222 1.83 3.07 -11.34
C LEU A 222 1.18 4.10 -10.41
N ALA A 223 1.76 5.31 -10.40
CA ALA A 223 1.10 6.44 -9.75
C ALA A 223 -0.22 6.76 -10.48
N PRO A 224 -1.28 7.15 -9.76
CA PRO A 224 -2.51 7.60 -10.41
C PRO A 224 -2.20 8.78 -11.33
N GLU A 225 -2.59 8.68 -12.60
CA GLU A 225 -2.45 9.81 -13.51
C GLU A 225 -3.26 10.99 -12.98
N HIS A 226 -2.61 12.12 -12.66
CA HIS A 226 -3.31 13.35 -12.35
C HIS A 226 -4.01 13.86 -13.63
N PRO A 227 -5.36 13.96 -13.69
CA PRO A 227 -6.10 14.35 -14.90
C PRO A 227 -5.87 15.82 -15.36
N GLY A 228 -4.91 16.54 -14.78
CA GLY A 228 -4.70 17.98 -14.97
C GLY A 228 -3.41 18.38 -15.71
N LEU A 229 -2.44 17.48 -15.90
CA LEU A 229 -1.12 17.87 -16.44
C LEU A 229 -0.96 17.71 -17.96
N ASN A 230 -1.94 17.13 -18.66
CA ASN A 230 -1.84 16.83 -20.09
C ASN A 230 -2.62 17.78 -21.04
N ARG A 231 -3.06 18.96 -20.56
CA ARG A 231 -3.75 19.94 -21.44
C ARG A 231 -2.84 20.78 -22.34
N LYS A 232 -1.51 20.65 -22.27
CA LYS A 232 -0.59 21.44 -23.10
C LYS A 232 0.09 20.69 -24.26
N ALA A 233 -0.10 19.38 -24.42
CA ALA A 233 0.54 18.63 -25.51
C ALA A 233 -0.35 18.36 -26.74
N ASN A 234 -1.68 18.49 -26.63
CA ASN A 234 -2.62 18.24 -27.75
C ASN A 234 -3.25 19.52 -28.33
N GLY A 235 -2.45 20.58 -28.44
CA GLY A 235 -2.85 21.86 -29.02
C GLY A 235 -2.17 22.18 -30.36
N MET A 236 -1.60 21.20 -31.05
CA MET A 236 -0.97 21.42 -32.37
C MET A 236 -1.55 20.42 -33.37
N SER A 237 -2.84 20.62 -33.70
CA SER A 237 -3.49 19.94 -34.81
C SER A 237 -3.18 20.67 -36.10
N ARG A 238 -2.57 19.92 -37.02
CA ARG A 238 -2.38 20.15 -38.45
C ARG A 238 -3.56 20.89 -39.11
N ALA A 239 -3.43 22.19 -39.27
CA ALA A 239 -4.15 22.96 -40.28
C ALA A 239 -3.24 24.09 -40.74
N ASP A 240 -2.25 23.78 -41.57
CA ASP A 240 -1.57 24.71 -42.49
C ASP A 240 -0.68 23.92 -43.46
N PHE A 241 -1.31 22.96 -44.15
CA PHE A 241 -0.74 22.38 -45.35
C PHE A 241 -1.87 22.13 -46.35
N THR A 242 -2.43 23.23 -46.89
CA THR A 242 -3.04 23.34 -48.23
C THR A 242 -3.69 24.72 -48.41
N ARG A 243 -2.89 25.71 -48.81
CA ARG A 243 -3.15 26.60 -49.95
C ARG A 243 -1.98 27.54 -50.17
#